data_AF-A0A160P557-F1
#
_entry.id   AF-A0A160P557-F1
#
_cell.length_a   1.000
_cell.length_b   1.000
_cell.length_c   1.000
_cell.angle_alpha   90.00
_cell.angle_beta   90.00
_cell.angle_gamma   90.00
#
_symmetry.space_group_name_H-M   'P 1'
#
loop_
_entity.id
_entity.type
_entity.pdbx_description
1 polymer ?
#
loop_
_entity_poly.entity_id
_entity_poly.type
_entity_poly.pdbx_seq_one_letter_code
_entity_poly.pdbx_strand_id
1 'polypeptide(L)'
;MSTRQTATAMAGLLLLPFLLLLLLAPAAGARSAGIPDAAAALRQGPVYVDPAAAGQLSKADADALAKKIKDADKPLFVAVLPANQQYPPQDLFSNLRTRTGITGLYAVRLGDGFDAKADRTVISQAAVRNLVTAVRQPGVDAKTELNDFVDQALPTVRGSAPASWGGAAGQDSSVPTGALIGLGAVVVAGGAGIYAVTRRNRLRKEAEERAALDRLRVVVDEDITAFGEELDRLDFQPGEPGATDAMRADYEHALDAYDRSKSLMGAATRPGEVRPVTETLEDGRFALAVLAARREGRPLPERRAPCFFDPRHGPSVADRTWTPAGGAAREVPVCAADAARLDDGLDPQARTVETDAGRRPYWEAGPAYGPWAGGYFGGGMLPGLLVGTMLGSMLATPAYASEYGGGDFQGFQGGDVSGADFDPGDFGSGDFGGGGDFGGGGDFGGGGDFGGGF
;
A
#
# COMPACT_ATOMS: atom_id res chain seq x y z
N MET A 1 -77.00 6.81 -41.16
CA MET A 1 -77.17 7.94 -42.11
C MET A 1 -76.11 8.99 -41.80
N SER A 2 -75.49 9.55 -42.86
CA SER A 2 -74.46 10.59 -42.91
C SER A 2 -74.55 11.66 -41.80
N THR A 3 -73.50 12.38 -41.39
CA THR A 3 -72.67 13.26 -42.25
C THR A 3 -71.50 13.90 -41.45
N ARG A 4 -70.29 13.91 -42.06
CA ARG A 4 -69.23 14.96 -42.17
C ARG A 4 -68.76 15.75 -40.91
N GLN A 5 -67.47 15.64 -40.56
CA GLN A 5 -66.33 16.54 -40.89
C GLN A 5 -66.42 17.95 -40.28
N THR A 6 -65.42 18.34 -39.46
CA THR A 6 -64.33 19.29 -39.83
C THR A 6 -63.36 19.49 -38.65
N ALA A 7 -62.07 19.37 -38.95
CA ALA A 7 -60.97 19.87 -38.13
C ALA A 7 -60.84 21.39 -38.26
N THR A 8 -60.43 22.10 -37.20
CA THR A 8 -59.29 23.05 -37.19
C THR A 8 -59.10 23.73 -35.83
N ALA A 9 -57.82 23.86 -35.45
CA ALA A 9 -57.19 24.95 -34.68
C ALA A 9 -57.53 25.13 -33.19
N MET A 10 -56.57 24.74 -32.33
CA MET A 10 -55.86 25.72 -31.49
C MET A 10 -54.51 25.14 -31.05
N ALA A 11 -53.49 25.49 -31.83
CA ALA A 11 -52.11 25.49 -31.40
C ALA A 11 -51.86 26.75 -30.57
N GLY A 12 -51.07 26.59 -29.50
CA GLY A 12 -50.39 27.69 -28.81
C GLY A 12 -51.04 28.11 -27.51
N LEU A 13 -50.60 27.50 -26.39
CA LEU A 13 -50.29 28.24 -25.15
C LEU A 13 -49.66 27.36 -24.05
N LEU A 14 -48.59 26.60 -24.32
CA LEU A 14 -47.86 25.87 -23.24
C LEU A 14 -46.34 25.90 -23.43
N LEU A 15 -45.78 27.03 -23.84
CA LEU A 15 -44.32 27.27 -23.95
C LEU A 15 -43.84 28.39 -23.02
N LEU A 16 -44.33 28.45 -21.78
CA LEU A 16 -44.01 29.57 -20.87
C LEU A 16 -43.87 29.24 -19.37
N PRO A 17 -43.43 28.03 -18.98
CA PRO A 17 -42.66 27.94 -17.73
C PRO A 17 -41.28 27.27 -17.87
N PHE A 18 -40.91 26.74 -19.04
CA PHE A 18 -39.63 26.05 -19.21
C PHE A 18 -38.44 26.96 -19.53
N LEU A 19 -38.70 28.24 -19.88
CA LEU A 19 -37.64 29.20 -20.24
C LEU A 19 -37.11 30.00 -19.03
N LEU A 20 -37.73 29.90 -17.86
CA LEU A 20 -37.35 30.71 -16.68
C LEU A 20 -36.49 29.96 -15.64
N LEU A 21 -36.24 28.66 -15.81
CA LEU A 21 -35.35 27.86 -14.95
C LEU A 21 -33.90 27.78 -15.44
N LEU A 22 -33.56 28.42 -16.56
CA LEU A 22 -32.19 28.46 -17.12
C LEU A 22 -31.37 29.70 -16.69
N LEU A 23 -31.92 30.57 -15.83
CA LEU A 23 -31.28 31.84 -15.44
C LEU A 23 -30.66 31.85 -14.03
N LEU A 24 -30.60 30.71 -13.34
CA LEU A 24 -29.80 30.53 -12.11
C LEU A 24 -28.81 29.37 -12.22
N ALA A 25 -28.18 29.20 -13.38
CA ALA A 25 -26.87 28.57 -13.37
C ALA A 25 -25.95 29.48 -12.55
N PRO A 26 -25.31 29.02 -11.45
CA PRO A 26 -24.25 29.81 -10.86
C PRO A 26 -23.25 30.05 -11.99
N ALA A 27 -22.98 31.33 -12.28
CA ALA A 27 -21.81 31.66 -13.07
C ALA A 27 -20.67 30.84 -12.46
N ALA A 28 -20.15 29.87 -13.22
CA ALA A 28 -18.95 29.17 -12.87
C ALA A 28 -17.83 30.21 -12.96
N GLY A 29 -17.76 31.08 -11.95
CA GLY A 29 -16.62 31.93 -11.71
C GLY A 29 -15.43 31.00 -11.72
N ALA A 30 -14.43 31.36 -12.53
CA ALA A 30 -13.19 30.62 -12.68
C ALA A 30 -12.69 30.22 -11.28
N ARG A 31 -12.97 28.97 -10.90
CA ARG A 31 -12.40 28.37 -9.71
C ARG A 31 -10.93 28.29 -10.04
N SER A 32 -10.12 28.92 -9.21
CA SER A 32 -8.68 28.96 -9.40
C SER A 32 -8.16 27.52 -9.29
N ALA A 33 -7.85 26.88 -10.42
CA ALA A 33 -7.37 25.51 -10.48
C ALA A 33 -6.05 25.38 -9.71
N GLY A 34 -5.94 24.39 -8.83
CA GLY A 34 -4.75 24.20 -7.99
C GLY A 34 -4.29 22.75 -7.91
N ILE A 35 -3.28 22.46 -7.09
CA ILE A 35 -2.73 21.11 -6.90
C ILE A 35 -3.82 20.04 -6.63
N PRO A 36 -4.88 20.28 -5.81
CA PRO A 36 -5.94 19.30 -5.62
C PRO A 36 -6.69 18.93 -6.91
N ASP A 37 -6.92 19.90 -7.81
CA ASP A 37 -7.62 19.68 -9.07
C ASP A 37 -6.73 18.92 -10.06
N ALA A 38 -5.45 19.31 -10.14
CA ALA A 38 -4.44 18.60 -10.93
C ALA A 38 -4.31 17.13 -10.50
N ALA A 39 -4.21 16.87 -9.20
CA ALA A 39 -4.15 15.52 -8.65
C ALA A 39 -5.43 14.71 -8.92
N ALA A 40 -6.60 15.33 -8.78
CA ALA A 40 -7.88 14.67 -9.07
C ALA A 40 -8.01 14.29 -10.55
N ALA A 41 -7.54 15.16 -11.46
CA ALA A 41 -7.49 14.88 -12.89
C ALA A 41 -6.49 13.77 -13.23
N LEU A 42 -5.30 13.79 -12.63
CA LEU A 42 -4.25 12.78 -12.85
C LEU A 42 -4.66 11.38 -12.39
N ARG A 43 -5.55 11.27 -11.39
CA ARG A 43 -6.17 9.99 -11.03
C ARG A 43 -7.04 9.42 -12.15
N GLN A 44 -7.64 10.27 -12.99
CA GLN A 44 -8.57 9.87 -14.05
C GLN A 44 -7.89 9.73 -15.43
N GLY A 45 -6.73 10.36 -15.63
CA GLY A 45 -5.98 10.24 -16.85
C GLY A 45 -4.50 10.64 -16.70
N PRO A 46 -3.64 10.22 -17.64
CA PRO A 46 -2.20 10.45 -17.56
C PRO A 46 -1.76 11.89 -17.78
N VAL A 47 -2.61 12.75 -18.35
CA VAL A 47 -2.23 14.12 -18.73
C VAL A 47 -3.23 15.12 -18.17
N TYR A 48 -2.73 16.14 -17.50
CA TYR A 48 -3.49 17.30 -17.03
C TYR A 48 -2.87 18.59 -17.59
N VAL A 49 -3.71 19.46 -18.15
CA VAL A 49 -3.33 20.82 -18.58
C VAL A 49 -4.21 21.80 -17.82
N ASP A 50 -3.57 22.67 -17.04
CA ASP A 50 -4.28 23.72 -16.33
C ASP A 50 -4.89 24.72 -17.32
N PRO A 51 -6.13 25.20 -17.10
CA PRO A 51 -6.75 26.19 -17.98
C PRO A 51 -5.91 27.45 -18.22
N ALA A 52 -5.14 27.92 -17.22
CA ALA A 52 -4.24 29.06 -17.36
C ALA A 52 -2.95 28.73 -18.14
N ALA A 53 -2.66 27.45 -18.40
CA ALA A 53 -1.55 26.97 -19.22
C ALA A 53 -2.01 26.37 -20.57
N ALA A 54 -3.30 26.48 -20.93
CA ALA A 54 -3.86 25.93 -22.17
C ALA A 54 -3.21 26.47 -23.46
N GLY A 55 -2.50 27.61 -23.38
CA GLY A 55 -1.72 28.16 -24.49
C GLY A 55 -0.39 27.44 -24.76
N GLN A 56 0.09 26.61 -23.82
CA GLN A 56 1.36 25.89 -23.99
C GLN A 56 1.18 24.53 -24.67
N LEU A 57 0.09 23.82 -24.38
CA LEU A 57 -0.22 22.53 -24.97
C LEU A 57 -1.69 22.51 -25.39
N SER A 58 -1.93 22.28 -26.69
CA SER A 58 -3.29 22.21 -27.21
C SER A 58 -4.01 20.98 -26.64
N LYS A 59 -5.34 21.03 -26.58
CA LYS A 59 -6.14 19.88 -26.14
C LYS A 59 -5.89 18.64 -26.99
N ALA A 60 -5.75 18.81 -28.30
CA ALA A 60 -5.48 17.70 -29.22
C ALA A 60 -4.11 17.05 -28.95
N ASP A 61 -3.09 17.85 -28.64
CA ASP A 61 -1.76 17.34 -28.29
C ASP A 61 -1.75 16.66 -26.92
N ALA A 62 -2.48 17.20 -25.94
CA ALA A 62 -2.66 16.59 -24.63
C ALA A 62 -3.38 15.24 -24.74
N ASP A 63 -4.45 15.15 -25.55
CA ASP A 63 -5.19 13.92 -25.81
C ASP A 63 -4.32 12.87 -26.53
N ALA A 64 -3.49 13.30 -27.49
CA ALA A 64 -2.54 12.42 -28.18
C ALA A 64 -1.47 11.87 -27.24
N LEU A 65 -0.92 12.72 -26.36
CA LEU A 65 0.05 12.32 -25.33
C LEU A 65 -0.59 11.36 -24.33
N ALA A 66 -1.83 11.63 -23.92
CA ALA A 66 -2.58 10.77 -23.02
C ALA A 66 -2.85 9.40 -23.64
N LYS A 67 -3.22 9.36 -24.92
CA LYS A 67 -3.39 8.11 -25.66
C LYS A 67 -2.08 7.32 -25.73
N LYS A 68 -0.96 7.97 -26.06
CA LYS A 68 0.37 7.34 -26.11
C LYS A 68 0.73 6.65 -24.80
N ILE A 69 0.53 7.34 -23.67
CA ILE A 69 0.83 6.79 -22.33
C ILE A 69 -0.10 5.62 -21.97
N LYS A 70 -1.41 5.74 -22.27
CA LYS A 70 -2.38 4.67 -22.03
C LYS A 70 -2.10 3.43 -22.87
N ASP A 71 -1.78 3.62 -24.16
CA ASP A 71 -1.47 2.53 -25.09
C ASP A 71 -0.20 1.77 -24.67
N ALA A 72 0.76 2.47 -24.04
CA ALA A 72 1.98 1.87 -23.52
C ALA A 72 1.79 1.13 -22.18
N ASP A 73 0.62 1.27 -21.54
CA ASP A 73 0.29 0.71 -20.23
C ASP A 73 1.36 1.04 -19.16
N LYS A 74 1.66 2.33 -18.95
CA LYS A 74 2.68 2.78 -17.99
C LYS A 74 2.18 3.82 -16.99
N PRO A 75 2.62 3.79 -15.72
CA PRO A 75 2.26 4.77 -14.68
C PRO A 75 3.06 6.08 -14.82
N LEU A 76 2.91 6.75 -15.97
CA LEU A 76 3.55 8.03 -16.27
C LEU A 76 2.49 9.15 -16.25
N PHE A 77 2.71 10.15 -15.42
CA PHE A 77 1.82 11.27 -15.19
C PHE A 77 2.47 12.55 -15.73
N VAL A 78 1.73 13.35 -16.50
CA VAL A 78 2.19 14.61 -17.07
C VAL A 78 1.25 15.74 -16.64
N ALA A 79 1.82 16.81 -16.06
CA ALA A 79 1.07 18.02 -15.74
C ALA A 79 1.69 19.25 -16.40
N VAL A 80 0.87 20.08 -17.04
CA VAL A 80 1.25 21.39 -17.59
C VAL A 80 0.56 22.48 -16.78
N LEU A 81 1.36 23.26 -16.03
CA LEU A 81 0.90 24.15 -14.97
C LEU A 81 1.46 25.57 -15.16
N PRO A 82 0.70 26.63 -14.84
CA PRO A 82 1.23 28.00 -14.82
C PRO A 82 2.17 28.22 -13.63
N ALA A 83 3.22 29.02 -13.82
CA ALA A 83 4.11 29.43 -12.74
C ALA A 83 3.44 30.51 -11.86
N ASN A 84 2.66 30.09 -10.87
CA ASN A 84 1.95 31.00 -9.95
C ASN A 84 1.90 30.43 -8.51
N GLN A 85 1.33 31.20 -7.57
CA GLN A 85 1.26 30.81 -6.15
C GLN A 85 0.44 29.55 -5.87
N GLN A 86 -0.39 29.08 -6.81
CA GLN A 86 -1.18 27.87 -6.66
C GLN A 86 -0.35 26.60 -6.87
N TYR A 87 0.83 26.75 -7.50
CA TYR A 87 1.77 25.68 -7.82
C TYR A 87 3.18 26.04 -7.31
N PRO A 88 3.38 26.15 -5.98
CA PRO A 88 4.68 26.49 -5.40
C PRO A 88 5.73 25.40 -5.73
N PRO A 89 6.86 25.74 -6.37
CA PRO A 89 7.85 24.75 -6.83
C PRO A 89 8.41 23.83 -5.74
N GLN A 90 8.55 24.35 -4.52
CA GLN A 90 9.21 23.66 -3.40
C GLN A 90 8.50 22.38 -2.99
N ASP A 91 7.16 22.42 -2.90
CA ASP A 91 6.36 21.28 -2.43
C ASP A 91 5.45 20.70 -3.52
N LEU A 92 5.65 21.11 -4.78
CA LEU A 92 4.76 20.75 -5.89
C LEU A 92 4.69 19.23 -6.09
N PHE A 93 5.85 18.57 -6.23
CA PHE A 93 5.92 17.13 -6.47
C PHE A 93 5.40 16.33 -5.28
N SER A 94 5.85 16.63 -4.06
CA SER A 94 5.37 15.99 -2.83
C SER A 94 3.85 16.09 -2.68
N ASN A 95 3.28 17.29 -2.83
CA ASN A 95 1.84 17.48 -2.70
C ASN A 95 1.06 16.82 -3.85
N LEU A 96 1.56 16.89 -5.07
CA LEU A 96 0.93 16.28 -6.24
C LEU A 96 0.92 14.75 -6.12
N ARG A 97 2.05 14.14 -5.72
CA ARG A 97 2.18 12.70 -5.48
C ARG A 97 1.32 12.22 -4.33
N THR A 98 1.33 12.94 -3.19
CA THR A 98 0.50 12.63 -2.01
C THR A 98 -0.98 12.67 -2.36
N ARG A 99 -1.40 13.74 -3.06
CA ARG A 99 -2.82 13.94 -3.41
C ARG A 99 -3.27 13.10 -4.58
N THR A 100 -2.39 12.67 -5.48
CA THR A 100 -2.75 11.69 -6.51
C THR A 100 -2.84 10.31 -5.87
N GLY A 101 -1.89 9.99 -4.99
CA GLY A 101 -1.86 8.77 -4.18
C GLY A 101 -1.55 7.51 -4.99
N ILE A 102 -0.89 7.65 -6.14
CA ILE A 102 -0.59 6.54 -7.06
C ILE A 102 0.92 6.48 -7.29
N THR A 103 1.50 5.29 -7.23
CA THR A 103 2.92 5.04 -7.49
C THR A 103 3.24 5.25 -8.97
N GLY A 104 4.16 6.17 -9.29
CA GLY A 104 4.39 6.57 -10.68
C GLY A 104 5.59 7.49 -10.93
N LEU A 105 5.82 7.76 -12.21
CA LEU A 105 6.71 8.81 -12.70
C LEU A 105 5.88 10.07 -12.99
N TYR A 106 6.19 11.17 -12.32
CA TYR A 106 5.50 12.44 -12.43
C TYR A 106 6.39 13.44 -13.15
N ALA A 107 5.97 13.88 -14.33
CA ALA A 107 6.60 14.94 -15.11
C ALA A 107 5.74 16.20 -15.05
N VAL A 108 6.36 17.34 -14.74
CA VAL A 108 5.68 18.62 -14.61
C VAL A 108 6.39 19.66 -15.45
N ARG A 109 5.63 20.31 -16.33
CA ARG A 109 6.03 21.57 -16.95
C ARG A 109 5.38 22.73 -16.18
N LEU A 110 6.19 23.56 -15.55
CA LEU A 110 5.77 24.71 -14.74
C LEU A 110 6.22 26.01 -15.41
N GLY A 111 5.30 26.70 -16.09
CA GLY A 111 5.65 27.83 -16.95
C GLY A 111 6.56 27.36 -18.09
N ASP A 112 7.78 27.89 -18.17
CA ASP A 112 8.79 27.48 -19.15
C ASP A 112 9.79 26.44 -18.60
N GLY A 113 9.66 26.06 -17.33
CA GLY A 113 10.51 25.07 -16.69
C GLY A 113 9.92 23.66 -16.74
N PHE A 114 10.78 22.65 -16.68
CA PHE A 114 10.39 21.23 -16.71
C PHE A 114 11.14 20.43 -15.67
N ASP A 115 10.49 19.56 -14.92
CA ASP A 115 11.15 18.62 -14.02
C ASP A 115 10.33 17.32 -13.91
N ALA A 116 10.95 16.26 -13.40
CA ALA A 116 10.27 15.01 -13.09
C ALA A 116 10.77 14.37 -11.79
N LYS A 117 9.90 13.61 -11.13
CA LYS A 117 10.17 12.82 -9.92
C LYS A 117 9.44 11.50 -10.01
N ALA A 118 9.96 10.46 -9.38
CA ALA A 118 9.35 9.13 -9.44
C ALA A 118 9.56 8.34 -8.17
N ASP A 119 8.65 7.42 -7.90
CA ASP A 119 8.90 6.33 -6.96
C ASP A 119 10.02 5.41 -7.49
N ARG A 120 11.00 5.05 -6.65
CA ARG A 120 12.14 4.18 -7.04
C ARG A 120 11.73 2.82 -7.61
N THR A 121 10.55 2.32 -7.22
CA THR A 121 9.99 1.07 -7.74
C THR A 121 9.62 1.16 -9.22
N VAL A 122 9.32 2.37 -9.71
CA VAL A 122 8.91 2.66 -11.09
C VAL A 122 10.12 2.90 -11.99
N ILE A 123 11.04 3.76 -11.56
CA ILE A 123 12.25 4.12 -12.28
C ILE A 123 13.30 4.68 -11.31
N SER A 124 14.59 4.47 -11.58
CA SER A 124 15.65 4.96 -10.69
C SER A 124 15.79 6.48 -10.78
N GLN A 125 16.14 7.13 -9.66
CA GLN A 125 16.37 8.59 -9.64
C GLN A 125 17.46 9.04 -10.61
N ALA A 126 18.47 8.21 -10.86
CA ALA A 126 19.51 8.49 -11.85
C ALA A 126 18.95 8.51 -13.28
N ALA A 127 18.07 7.56 -13.61
CA ALA A 127 17.41 7.55 -14.92
C ALA A 127 16.48 8.75 -15.10
N VAL A 128 15.72 9.15 -14.08
CA VAL A 128 14.89 10.36 -14.13
C VAL A 128 15.75 11.60 -14.39
N ARG A 129 16.86 11.79 -13.67
CA ARG A 129 17.78 12.93 -13.89
C ARG A 129 18.35 12.95 -15.31
N ASN A 130 18.72 11.79 -15.86
CA ASN A 130 19.24 11.69 -17.22
C ASN A 130 18.16 12.04 -18.26
N LEU A 131 16.92 11.55 -18.08
CA LEU A 131 15.78 11.88 -18.94
C LEU A 131 15.46 13.37 -18.91
N VAL A 132 15.38 13.97 -17.72
CA VAL A 132 15.14 15.40 -17.54
C VAL A 132 16.24 16.23 -18.21
N THR A 133 17.52 15.86 -18.02
CA THR A 133 18.65 16.55 -18.64
C THR A 133 18.63 16.45 -20.16
N ALA A 134 18.17 15.32 -20.71
CA ALA A 134 18.12 15.11 -22.16
C ALA A 134 17.09 16.00 -22.87
N VAL A 135 15.96 16.27 -22.22
CA VAL A 135 14.83 17.03 -22.80
C VAL A 135 14.86 18.52 -22.46
N ARG A 136 15.54 18.91 -21.37
CA ARG A 136 15.74 20.32 -20.99
C ARG A 136 16.67 21.02 -21.98
N GLN A 137 16.07 21.60 -23.01
CA GLN A 137 16.78 22.40 -24.00
C GLN A 137 16.18 23.81 -24.10
N PRO A 138 17.02 24.86 -24.17
CA PRO A 138 16.52 26.24 -24.30
C PRO A 138 15.65 26.42 -25.54
N GLY A 139 14.46 27.01 -25.36
CA GLY A 139 13.57 27.39 -26.46
C GLY A 139 12.73 26.26 -27.06
N VAL A 140 12.69 25.08 -26.44
CA VAL A 140 11.82 23.97 -26.87
C VAL A 140 10.39 24.19 -26.37
N ASP A 141 9.42 23.97 -27.28
CA ASP A 141 8.00 24.09 -26.94
C ASP A 141 7.51 22.93 -26.06
N ALA A 142 6.40 23.14 -25.34
CA ALA A 142 5.87 22.14 -24.40
C ALA A 142 5.54 20.82 -25.09
N LYS A 143 5.07 20.87 -26.35
CA LYS A 143 4.71 19.68 -27.10
C LYS A 143 5.91 18.79 -27.36
N THR A 144 7.01 19.36 -27.85
CA THR A 144 8.23 18.61 -28.20
C THR A 144 8.88 18.06 -26.94
N GLU A 145 9.08 18.90 -25.92
CA GLU A 145 9.71 18.49 -24.65
C GLU A 145 8.95 17.32 -23.99
N LEU A 146 7.61 17.41 -23.89
CA LEU A 146 6.81 16.37 -23.26
C LEU A 146 6.76 15.08 -24.09
N ASN A 147 6.73 15.16 -25.42
CA ASN A 147 6.77 13.97 -26.26
C ASN A 147 8.12 13.27 -26.19
N ASP A 148 9.22 14.02 -26.26
CA ASP A 148 10.56 13.46 -26.17
C ASP A 148 10.79 12.80 -24.80
N PHE A 149 10.30 13.43 -23.72
CA PHE A 149 10.38 12.85 -22.38
C PHE A 149 9.60 11.54 -22.30
N VAL A 150 8.34 11.53 -22.76
CA VAL A 150 7.49 10.34 -22.74
C VAL A 150 8.10 9.22 -23.59
N ASP A 151 8.58 9.52 -24.80
CA ASP A 151 9.16 8.52 -25.71
C ASP A 151 10.42 7.88 -25.12
N GLN A 152 11.25 8.63 -24.40
CA GLN A 152 12.43 8.11 -23.73
C GLN A 152 12.12 7.41 -22.38
N ALA A 153 11.09 7.85 -21.67
CA ALA A 153 10.72 7.31 -20.38
C ALA A 153 9.98 5.97 -20.49
N LEU A 154 9.02 5.84 -21.41
CA LEU A 154 8.13 4.66 -21.53
C LEU A 154 8.87 3.30 -21.58
N PRO A 155 9.99 3.14 -22.31
CA PRO A 155 10.74 1.87 -22.33
C PRO A 155 11.38 1.50 -20.98
N THR A 156 11.64 2.49 -20.12
CA THR A 156 12.38 2.31 -18.85
C THR A 156 11.45 2.20 -17.64
N VAL A 157 10.22 2.72 -17.76
CA VAL A 157 9.23 2.74 -16.70
C VAL A 157 8.68 1.33 -16.42
N ARG A 158 8.69 0.96 -15.14
CA ARG A 158 8.14 -0.31 -14.63
C ARG A 158 6.74 -0.11 -14.04
N GLY A 159 5.97 -1.19 -14.02
CA GLY A 159 4.55 -1.17 -13.63
C GLY A 159 3.61 -0.97 -14.82
N SER A 160 2.32 -0.86 -14.51
CA SER A 160 1.21 -0.74 -15.45
C SER A 160 0.41 0.55 -15.21
N ALA A 161 -0.42 0.96 -16.17
CA ALA A 161 -1.28 2.11 -16.01
C ALA A 161 -2.29 1.88 -14.86
N PRO A 162 -2.67 2.95 -14.11
CA PRO A 162 -3.71 2.86 -13.11
C PRO A 162 -5.03 2.33 -13.68
N ALA A 163 -5.70 1.46 -12.94
CA ALA A 163 -6.97 0.86 -13.37
C ALA A 163 -8.07 1.90 -13.72
N SER A 164 -7.99 3.09 -13.13
CA SER A 164 -8.89 4.22 -13.40
C SER A 164 -8.75 4.79 -14.82
N TRP A 165 -7.67 4.51 -15.54
CA TRP A 165 -7.47 5.01 -16.91
C TRP A 165 -8.14 4.18 -18.00
N GLY A 166 -8.59 2.97 -17.65
CA GLY A 166 -9.24 2.02 -18.55
C GLY A 166 -10.73 2.31 -18.76
N GLY A 167 -11.09 2.86 -19.91
CA GLY A 167 -12.47 3.05 -20.34
C GLY A 167 -12.62 3.28 -21.85
N ALA A 168 -13.31 2.34 -22.51
CA ALA A 168 -13.80 2.32 -23.91
C ALA A 168 -12.76 2.18 -25.03
N ALA A 169 -12.37 0.93 -25.34
CA ALA A 169 -11.86 0.57 -26.66
C ALA A 169 -13.01 0.08 -27.56
N GLY A 170 -13.30 0.87 -28.61
CA GLY A 170 -13.78 0.40 -29.91
C GLY A 170 -15.28 0.09 -30.07
N GLN A 171 -16.06 1.07 -30.50
CA GLN A 171 -17.00 0.83 -31.62
C GLN A 171 -17.29 2.14 -32.36
N ASP A 172 -16.70 2.27 -33.54
CA ASP A 172 -17.07 3.27 -34.53
C ASP A 172 -18.53 3.04 -34.91
N SER A 173 -19.41 3.98 -34.55
CA SER A 173 -20.78 4.02 -35.04
C SER A 173 -21.26 5.46 -34.98
N SER A 174 -21.33 6.08 -36.15
CA SER A 174 -22.07 7.32 -36.38
C SER A 174 -23.48 7.18 -35.80
N VAL A 175 -23.83 8.00 -34.81
CA VAL A 175 -25.16 7.97 -34.19
C VAL A 175 -26.08 8.93 -34.96
N PRO A 176 -27.15 8.45 -35.62
CA PRO A 176 -28.20 9.32 -36.11
C PRO A 176 -29.06 9.80 -34.93
N THR A 177 -29.62 11.00 -35.09
CA THR A 177 -30.25 11.89 -34.11
C THR A 177 -31.55 11.38 -33.46
N GLY A 178 -31.68 10.08 -33.17
CA GLY A 178 -32.89 9.45 -32.61
C GLY A 178 -32.76 8.85 -31.20
N ALA A 179 -31.56 8.81 -30.60
CA ALA A 179 -31.30 8.01 -29.39
C ALA A 179 -31.30 8.80 -28.06
N LEU A 180 -32.01 9.93 -27.96
CA LEU A 180 -32.04 10.71 -26.71
C LEU A 180 -33.11 10.27 -25.70
N ILE A 181 -33.94 9.26 -26.00
CA ILE A 181 -34.97 8.77 -25.08
C ILE A 181 -34.59 7.42 -24.42
N GLY A 182 -33.55 6.72 -24.92
CA GLY A 182 -33.09 5.43 -24.36
C GLY A 182 -32.02 5.52 -23.27
N LEU A 183 -31.30 6.64 -23.15
CA LEU A 183 -30.08 6.72 -22.34
C LEU A 183 -30.33 6.79 -20.81
N GLY A 184 -31.53 7.21 -20.38
CA GLY A 184 -31.87 7.30 -18.95
C GLY A 184 -32.03 5.94 -18.26
N ALA A 185 -32.54 4.93 -18.98
CA ALA A 185 -32.80 3.61 -18.40
C ALA A 185 -31.53 2.74 -18.30
N VAL A 186 -30.57 2.90 -19.22
CA VAL A 186 -29.34 2.10 -19.26
C VAL A 186 -28.32 2.55 -18.21
N VAL A 187 -28.22 3.85 -17.91
CA VAL A 187 -27.29 4.35 -16.87
C VAL A 187 -27.74 3.97 -15.45
N VAL A 188 -29.05 3.95 -15.19
CA VAL A 188 -29.59 3.53 -13.88
C VAL A 188 -29.49 2.01 -13.70
N ALA A 189 -29.73 1.22 -14.75
CA ALA A 189 -29.56 -0.24 -14.69
C ALA A 189 -28.07 -0.67 -14.61
N GLY A 190 -27.18 0.00 -15.35
CA GLY A 190 -25.74 -0.24 -15.31
C GLY A 190 -25.11 0.18 -13.97
N GLY A 191 -25.49 1.33 -13.43
CA GLY A 191 -25.03 1.80 -12.11
C GLY A 191 -25.54 0.94 -10.95
N ALA A 192 -26.80 0.51 -11.00
CA ALA A 192 -27.37 -0.40 -10.00
C ALA A 192 -26.74 -1.80 -10.06
N GLY A 193 -26.43 -2.31 -11.27
CA GLY A 193 -25.73 -3.58 -11.46
C GLY A 193 -24.31 -3.55 -10.90
N ILE A 194 -23.52 -2.52 -11.22
CA ILE A 194 -22.16 -2.34 -10.69
C ILE A 194 -22.19 -2.14 -9.16
N TYR A 195 -23.13 -1.33 -8.64
CA TYR A 195 -23.29 -1.14 -7.20
C TYR A 195 -23.71 -2.42 -6.47
N ALA A 196 -24.62 -3.21 -7.04
CA ALA A 196 -25.05 -4.48 -6.45
C ALA A 196 -23.91 -5.51 -6.42
N VAL A 197 -23.09 -5.58 -7.48
CA VAL A 197 -21.91 -6.46 -7.53
C VAL A 197 -20.84 -6.00 -6.53
N THR A 198 -20.52 -4.71 -6.47
CA THR A 198 -19.53 -4.19 -5.51
C THR A 198 -20.00 -4.35 -4.07
N ARG A 199 -21.28 -4.09 -3.78
CA ARG A 199 -21.87 -4.32 -2.45
C ARG A 199 -21.87 -5.80 -2.08
N ARG A 200 -22.22 -6.69 -3.00
CA ARG A 200 -22.20 -8.14 -2.76
C ARG A 200 -20.78 -8.64 -2.52
N ASN A 201 -19.81 -8.18 -3.30
CA ASN A 201 -18.40 -8.52 -3.11
C ASN A 201 -17.87 -7.98 -1.77
N ARG A 202 -18.29 -6.78 -1.37
CA ARG A 202 -17.93 -6.23 -0.05
C ARG A 202 -18.49 -7.06 1.10
N LEU A 203 -19.77 -7.41 1.04
CA LEU A 203 -20.41 -8.26 2.07
C LEU A 203 -19.77 -9.66 2.14
N ARG A 204 -19.42 -10.23 0.98
CA ARG A 204 -18.68 -11.49 0.93
C ARG A 204 -17.30 -11.36 1.56
N LYS A 205 -16.56 -10.31 1.21
CA LYS A 205 -15.24 -10.02 1.77
C LYS A 205 -15.30 -9.83 3.29
N GLU A 206 -16.28 -9.05 3.78
CA GLU A 206 -16.51 -8.87 5.22
C GLU A 206 -16.81 -10.21 5.93
N ALA A 207 -17.54 -11.13 5.28
CA ALA A 207 -17.81 -12.46 5.83
C ALA A 207 -16.56 -13.37 5.79
N GLU A 208 -15.77 -13.32 4.73
CA GLU A 208 -14.51 -14.04 4.57
C GLU A 208 -13.47 -13.57 5.62
N GLU A 209 -13.33 -12.24 5.83
CA GLU A 209 -12.46 -11.65 6.87
C GLU A 209 -12.89 -12.06 8.29
N ARG A 210 -14.20 -12.11 8.57
CA ARG A 210 -14.72 -12.57 9.86
C ARG A 210 -14.41 -14.04 10.09
N ALA A 211 -14.66 -14.89 9.09
CA ALA A 211 -14.37 -16.31 9.18
C ALA A 211 -12.86 -16.58 9.36
N ALA A 212 -12.00 -15.81 8.68
CA ALA A 212 -10.55 -15.87 8.87
C ALA A 212 -10.16 -15.44 10.29
N LEU A 213 -10.72 -14.34 10.80
CA LEU A 213 -10.45 -13.89 12.17
C LEU A 213 -10.93 -14.92 13.21
N ASP A 214 -12.06 -15.56 13.01
CA ASP A 214 -12.56 -16.59 13.93
C ASP A 214 -11.64 -17.82 13.98
N ARG A 215 -11.03 -18.21 12.85
CA ARG A 215 -9.97 -19.24 12.83
C ARG A 215 -8.71 -18.78 13.57
N LEU A 216 -8.33 -17.52 13.41
CA LEU A 216 -7.17 -16.94 14.09
C LEU A 216 -7.38 -16.82 15.60
N ARG A 217 -8.60 -16.49 16.05
CA ARG A 217 -8.95 -16.42 17.48
C ARG A 217 -8.61 -17.72 18.21
N VAL A 218 -8.97 -18.86 17.63
CA VAL A 218 -8.69 -20.17 18.23
C VAL A 218 -7.20 -20.38 18.48
N VAL A 219 -6.36 -20.18 17.46
CA VAL A 219 -4.91 -20.41 17.58
C VAL A 219 -4.24 -19.38 18.48
N VAL A 220 -4.67 -18.13 18.45
CA VAL A 220 -4.13 -17.07 19.31
C VAL A 220 -4.55 -17.27 20.77
N ASP A 221 -5.78 -17.68 21.04
CA ASP A 221 -6.25 -17.97 22.40
C ASP A 221 -5.47 -19.17 22.99
N GLU A 222 -5.16 -20.19 22.19
CA GLU A 222 -4.24 -21.27 22.57
C GLU A 222 -2.84 -20.71 22.93
N ASP A 223 -2.33 -19.73 22.17
CA ASP A 223 -1.00 -19.15 22.38
C ASP A 223 -0.92 -18.24 23.61
N ILE A 224 -1.98 -17.46 23.86
CA ILE A 224 -2.15 -16.64 25.07
C ILE A 224 -2.26 -17.55 26.29
N THR A 225 -3.07 -18.61 26.20
CA THR A 225 -3.22 -19.59 27.29
C THR A 225 -1.90 -20.29 27.59
N ALA A 226 -1.20 -20.79 26.56
CA ALA A 226 0.09 -21.43 26.73
C ALA A 226 1.15 -20.49 27.33
N PHE A 227 1.12 -19.20 26.98
CA PHE A 227 2.01 -18.20 27.58
C PHE A 227 1.66 -17.91 29.05
N GLY A 228 0.37 -17.84 29.40
CA GLY A 228 -0.07 -17.74 30.80
C GLY A 228 0.37 -18.94 31.64
N GLU A 229 0.24 -20.16 31.11
CA GLU A 229 0.74 -21.37 31.76
C GLU A 229 2.26 -21.39 31.91
N GLU A 230 2.99 -20.78 30.98
CA GLU A 230 4.45 -20.63 31.05
C GLU A 230 4.86 -19.64 32.16
N LEU A 231 4.16 -18.51 32.26
CA LEU A 231 4.30 -17.54 33.35
C LEU A 231 4.07 -18.21 34.72
N ASP A 232 2.98 -18.97 34.85
CA ASP A 232 2.65 -19.68 36.09
C ASP A 232 3.71 -20.74 36.45
N ARG A 233 4.31 -21.41 35.44
CA ARG A 233 5.30 -22.47 35.65
C ARG A 233 6.68 -21.93 36.06
N LEU A 234 7.02 -20.68 35.70
CA LEU A 234 8.32 -20.10 36.03
C LEU A 234 8.52 -19.98 37.55
N ASP A 235 7.44 -19.91 38.33
CA ASP A 235 7.44 -19.81 39.81
C ASP A 235 8.47 -18.79 40.32
N PHE A 236 8.49 -17.60 39.70
CA PHE A 236 9.32 -16.48 40.11
C PHE A 236 8.51 -15.54 40.97
N GLN A 237 8.97 -15.27 42.19
CA GLN A 237 8.35 -14.29 43.08
C GLN A 237 9.20 -13.01 43.10
N PRO A 238 8.67 -11.83 42.73
CA PRO A 238 9.45 -10.59 42.70
C PRO A 238 10.17 -10.22 44.01
N GLY A 239 9.69 -10.75 45.14
CA GLY A 239 10.25 -10.57 46.48
C GLY A 239 11.08 -11.76 46.99
N GLU A 240 11.37 -12.78 46.18
CA GLU A 240 12.20 -13.91 46.62
C GLU A 240 13.65 -13.48 46.88
N PRO A 241 14.35 -14.11 47.85
CA PRO A 241 15.77 -13.86 48.05
C PRO A 241 16.57 -14.08 46.76
N GLY A 242 17.32 -13.06 46.32
CA GLY A 242 18.10 -13.10 45.08
C GLY A 242 17.42 -12.47 43.87
N ALA A 243 16.15 -12.06 43.96
CA ALA A 243 15.49 -11.27 42.91
C ALA A 243 16.16 -9.90 42.76
N THR A 244 16.80 -9.68 41.61
CA THR A 244 17.42 -8.39 41.25
C THR A 244 16.40 -7.46 40.58
N ASP A 245 16.71 -6.16 40.47
CA ASP A 245 15.85 -5.21 39.75
C ASP A 245 15.69 -5.59 38.27
N ALA A 246 16.76 -6.12 37.65
CA ALA A 246 16.70 -6.62 36.28
C ALA A 246 15.74 -7.81 36.13
N MET A 247 15.78 -8.77 37.07
CA MET A 247 14.85 -9.90 37.07
C MET A 247 13.40 -9.45 37.26
N ARG A 248 13.16 -8.45 38.12
CA ARG A 248 11.83 -7.87 38.30
C ARG A 248 11.34 -7.20 37.02
N ALA A 249 12.19 -6.41 36.34
CA ALA A 249 11.85 -5.76 35.09
C ALA A 249 11.57 -6.77 33.96
N ASP A 250 12.35 -7.84 33.85
CA ASP A 250 12.11 -8.90 32.86
C ASP A 250 10.76 -9.62 33.12
N TYR A 251 10.43 -9.87 34.39
CA TYR A 251 9.14 -10.46 34.78
C TYR A 251 7.96 -9.52 34.52
N GLU A 252 8.09 -8.24 34.88
CA GLU A 252 7.08 -7.21 34.62
C GLU A 252 6.80 -7.07 33.12
N HIS A 253 7.85 -7.06 32.30
CA HIS A 253 7.69 -7.04 30.84
C HIS A 253 6.92 -8.27 30.33
N ALA A 254 7.18 -9.47 30.85
CA ALA A 254 6.44 -10.66 30.44
C ALA A 254 4.95 -10.60 30.86
N LEU A 255 4.64 -10.05 32.04
CA LEU A 255 3.25 -9.82 32.47
C LEU A 255 2.55 -8.76 31.62
N ASP A 256 3.22 -7.65 31.33
CA ASP A 256 2.70 -6.60 30.44
C ASP A 256 2.42 -7.13 29.04
N ALA A 257 3.30 -7.98 28.51
CA ALA A 257 3.10 -8.66 27.23
C ALA A 257 1.86 -9.57 27.27
N TYR A 258 1.67 -10.33 28.35
CA TYR A 258 0.47 -11.16 28.53
C TYR A 258 -0.81 -10.31 28.55
N ASP A 259 -0.86 -9.26 29.36
CA ASP A 259 -2.03 -8.37 29.45
C ASP A 259 -2.31 -7.61 28.15
N ARG A 260 -1.25 -7.13 27.49
CA ARG A 260 -1.34 -6.46 26.19
C ARG A 260 -1.83 -7.41 25.10
N SER A 261 -1.36 -8.67 25.07
CA SER A 261 -1.80 -9.66 24.09
C SER A 261 -3.31 -9.93 24.18
N LYS A 262 -3.86 -10.10 25.39
CA LYS A 262 -5.30 -10.24 25.64
C LYS A 262 -6.07 -9.02 25.18
N SER A 263 -5.57 -7.83 25.50
CA SER A 263 -6.20 -6.55 25.16
C SER A 263 -6.26 -6.34 23.64
N LEU A 264 -5.15 -6.60 22.95
CA LEU A 264 -5.06 -6.52 21.48
C LEU A 264 -6.00 -7.53 20.81
N MET A 265 -6.01 -8.78 21.28
CA MET A 265 -6.88 -9.82 20.72
C MET A 265 -8.37 -9.50 20.96
N GLY A 266 -8.71 -8.96 22.13
CA GLY A 266 -10.07 -8.51 22.44
C GLY A 266 -10.54 -7.32 21.58
N ALA A 267 -9.61 -6.46 21.16
CA ALA A 267 -9.88 -5.33 20.28
C ALA A 267 -9.87 -5.67 18.77
N ALA A 268 -9.31 -6.83 18.39
CA ALA A 268 -9.12 -7.19 17.00
C ALA A 268 -10.46 -7.44 16.29
N THR A 269 -10.65 -6.72 15.19
CA THR A 269 -11.83 -6.77 14.31
C THR A 269 -11.52 -7.31 12.92
N ARG A 270 -10.23 -7.39 12.55
CA ARG A 270 -9.76 -7.88 11.25
C ARG A 270 -8.56 -8.83 11.41
N PRO A 271 -8.34 -9.78 10.47
CA PRO A 271 -7.23 -10.72 10.54
C PRO A 271 -5.85 -10.08 10.68
N GLY A 272 -5.60 -8.95 10.00
CA GLY A 272 -4.31 -8.25 10.08
C GLY A 272 -3.97 -7.71 11.48
N GLU A 273 -4.98 -7.47 12.32
CA GLU A 273 -4.81 -6.97 13.69
C GLU A 273 -4.33 -8.06 14.67
N VAL A 274 -4.18 -9.31 14.20
CA VAL A 274 -3.60 -10.41 14.97
C VAL A 274 -2.06 -10.32 15.02
N ARG A 275 -1.41 -9.71 14.01
CA ARG A 275 0.06 -9.59 13.97
C ARG A 275 0.65 -9.00 15.26
N PRO A 276 0.17 -7.83 15.76
CA PRO A 276 0.70 -7.24 16.99
C PRO A 276 0.47 -8.11 18.23
N VAL A 277 -0.54 -8.99 18.23
CA VAL A 277 -0.78 -9.94 19.33
C VAL A 277 0.36 -10.94 19.40
N THR A 278 0.68 -11.59 18.28
CA THR A 278 1.75 -12.59 18.19
C THR A 278 3.14 -12.00 18.37
N GLU A 279 3.38 -10.77 17.89
CA GLU A 279 4.61 -10.01 18.17
C GLU A 279 4.78 -9.79 19.68
N THR A 280 3.72 -9.32 20.35
CA THR A 280 3.72 -9.10 21.80
C THR A 280 3.98 -10.41 22.57
N LEU A 281 3.40 -11.53 22.13
CA LEU A 281 3.62 -12.84 22.75
C LEU A 281 5.06 -13.33 22.58
N GLU A 282 5.70 -13.04 21.44
CA GLU A 282 7.11 -13.38 21.22
C GLU A 282 8.03 -12.52 22.09
N ASP A 283 7.77 -11.20 22.18
CA ASP A 283 8.47 -10.28 23.08
C ASP A 283 8.42 -10.78 24.53
N GLY A 284 7.22 -11.18 25.00
CA GLY A 284 7.03 -11.72 26.35
C GLY A 284 7.80 -13.01 26.60
N ARG A 285 7.82 -13.95 25.64
CA ARG A 285 8.60 -15.20 25.77
C ARG A 285 10.10 -14.93 25.78
N PHE A 286 10.57 -13.95 25.00
CA PHE A 286 11.97 -13.55 25.07
C PHE A 286 12.33 -12.99 26.45
N ALA A 287 11.47 -12.17 27.05
CA ALA A 287 11.66 -11.67 28.42
C ALA A 287 11.74 -12.81 29.45
N LEU A 288 10.89 -13.85 29.33
CA LEU A 288 10.98 -15.04 30.19
C LEU A 288 12.29 -15.81 29.99
N ALA A 289 12.77 -15.94 28.75
CA ALA A 289 14.05 -16.59 28.47
C ALA A 289 15.24 -15.84 29.09
N VAL A 290 15.22 -14.50 29.04
CA VAL A 290 16.22 -13.64 29.70
C VAL A 290 16.15 -13.81 31.21
N LEU A 291 14.95 -13.77 31.80
CA LEU A 291 14.74 -13.97 33.23
C LEU A 291 15.25 -15.34 33.70
N ALA A 292 14.92 -16.42 33.00
CA ALA A 292 15.41 -17.76 33.29
C ALA A 292 16.94 -17.82 33.24
N ALA A 293 17.56 -17.24 32.20
CA ALA A 293 19.03 -17.20 32.09
C ALA A 293 19.68 -16.44 33.26
N ARG A 294 19.10 -15.32 33.70
CA ARG A 294 19.57 -14.58 34.87
C ARG A 294 19.46 -15.39 36.16
N ARG A 295 18.34 -16.09 36.38
CA ARG A 295 18.12 -16.91 37.59
C ARG A 295 19.11 -18.06 37.67
N GLU A 296 19.44 -18.65 36.53
CA GLU A 296 20.35 -19.79 36.42
C GLU A 296 21.83 -19.37 36.31
N GLY A 297 22.14 -18.07 36.24
CA GLY A 297 23.50 -17.57 36.07
C GLY A 297 24.11 -17.91 34.71
N ARG A 298 23.29 -18.15 33.68
CA ARG A 298 23.73 -18.43 32.31
C ARG A 298 23.92 -17.13 31.52
N PRO A 299 24.70 -17.17 30.41
CA PRO A 299 24.74 -16.05 29.47
C PRO A 299 23.34 -15.70 28.97
N LEU A 300 23.07 -14.40 28.80
CA LEU A 300 21.78 -13.93 28.29
C LEU A 300 21.60 -14.38 26.84
N PRO A 301 20.39 -14.82 26.44
CA PRO A 301 20.13 -15.20 25.07
C PRO A 301 20.22 -13.99 24.13
N GLU A 302 20.73 -14.21 22.91
CA GLU A 302 20.62 -13.25 21.82
C GLU A 302 19.17 -13.16 21.34
N ARG A 303 18.73 -11.98 20.89
CA ARG A 303 17.40 -11.81 20.28
C ARG A 303 17.39 -12.45 18.90
N ARG A 304 16.83 -13.66 18.81
CA ARG A 304 16.63 -14.41 17.58
C ARG A 304 15.14 -14.64 17.35
N ALA A 305 14.78 -14.96 16.11
CA ALA A 305 13.43 -15.44 15.81
C ALA A 305 13.08 -16.68 16.66
N PRO A 306 11.78 -16.90 16.95
CA PRO A 306 11.35 -18.07 17.70
C PRO A 306 11.55 -19.35 16.87
N CYS A 307 11.33 -20.52 17.48
CA CYS A 307 11.39 -21.78 16.75
C CYS A 307 10.39 -21.78 15.58
N PHE A 308 10.90 -22.08 14.39
CA PHE A 308 10.13 -22.14 13.15
C PHE A 308 8.99 -23.16 13.23
N PHE A 309 9.21 -24.30 13.89
CA PHE A 309 8.24 -25.39 13.93
C PHE A 309 7.07 -25.12 14.87
N ASP A 310 7.34 -24.51 16.03
CA ASP A 310 6.32 -23.99 16.95
C ASP A 310 6.88 -22.76 17.69
N PRO A 311 6.36 -21.56 17.43
CA PRO A 311 6.84 -20.34 18.10
C PRO A 311 6.74 -20.40 19.63
N ARG A 312 5.89 -21.27 20.19
CA ARG A 312 5.76 -21.49 21.64
C ARG A 312 6.96 -22.19 22.26
N HIS A 313 7.85 -22.79 21.45
CA HIS A 313 9.10 -23.36 21.97
C HIS A 313 10.10 -22.30 22.42
N GLY A 314 9.83 -21.01 22.17
CA GLY A 314 10.68 -19.90 22.56
C GLY A 314 11.78 -19.59 21.53
N PRO A 315 12.80 -18.81 21.91
CA PRO A 315 13.83 -18.34 20.99
C PRO A 315 14.63 -19.50 20.38
N SER A 316 14.96 -19.37 19.10
CA SER A 316 15.87 -20.31 18.44
C SER A 316 17.29 -20.23 19.01
N VAL A 317 18.01 -21.35 18.99
CA VAL A 317 19.41 -21.43 19.44
C VAL A 317 20.37 -21.75 18.30
N ALA A 318 19.83 -22.23 17.17
CA ALA A 318 20.59 -22.55 15.98
C ALA A 318 19.69 -22.49 14.74
N ASP A 319 20.32 -22.44 13.58
CA ASP A 319 19.67 -22.71 12.30
C ASP A 319 19.97 -24.16 11.90
N ARG A 320 18.98 -24.82 11.28
CA ARG A 320 19.10 -26.18 10.76
C ARG A 320 18.55 -26.28 9.36
N THR A 321 19.22 -27.07 8.52
CA THR A 321 18.70 -27.45 7.21
C THR A 321 17.47 -28.33 7.39
N TRP A 322 16.34 -27.88 6.83
CA TRP A 322 15.09 -28.63 6.79
C TRP A 322 14.49 -28.60 5.38
N THR A 323 13.88 -29.72 4.98
CA THR A 323 13.21 -29.86 3.69
C THR A 323 11.75 -30.22 3.93
N PRO A 324 10.79 -29.33 3.65
CA PRO A 324 9.38 -29.71 3.70
C PRO A 324 9.05 -30.75 2.62
N ALA A 325 8.00 -31.52 2.86
CA ALA A 325 7.50 -32.49 1.89
C ALA A 325 7.20 -31.79 0.54
N GLY A 326 7.86 -32.24 -0.52
CA GLY A 326 7.71 -31.69 -1.86
C GLY A 326 8.34 -30.30 -2.10
N GLY A 327 9.09 -29.77 -1.12
CA GLY A 327 9.76 -28.47 -1.22
C GLY A 327 11.28 -28.58 -1.31
N ALA A 328 11.95 -27.43 -1.35
CA ALA A 328 13.40 -27.33 -1.34
C ALA A 328 13.96 -27.24 0.09
N ALA A 329 15.20 -27.74 0.27
CA ALA A 329 15.96 -27.60 1.50
C ALA A 329 16.23 -26.11 1.82
N ARG A 330 16.15 -25.75 3.09
CA ARG A 330 16.35 -24.37 3.58
C ARG A 330 16.89 -24.38 5.02
N GLU A 331 17.54 -23.30 5.42
CA GLU A 331 17.84 -23.08 6.84
C GLU A 331 16.60 -22.52 7.55
N VAL A 332 16.26 -23.09 8.71
CA VAL A 332 15.19 -22.59 9.57
C VAL A 332 15.71 -22.39 11.00
N PRO A 333 15.29 -21.32 11.71
CA PRO A 333 15.63 -21.11 13.11
C PRO A 333 14.89 -22.13 13.99
N VAL A 334 15.62 -22.85 14.85
CA VAL A 334 15.06 -23.94 15.68
C VAL A 334 15.46 -23.80 17.15
N CYS A 335 14.57 -24.21 18.05
CA CYS A 335 14.91 -24.38 19.46
C CYS A 335 15.85 -25.57 19.66
N ALA A 336 16.46 -25.67 20.84
CA ALA A 336 17.40 -26.75 21.15
C ALA A 336 16.78 -28.14 21.00
N ALA A 337 15.50 -28.29 21.36
CA ALA A 337 14.79 -29.57 21.29
C ALA A 337 14.53 -30.00 19.84
N ASP A 338 14.04 -29.11 18.98
CA ASP A 338 13.82 -29.43 17.57
C ASP A 338 15.14 -29.58 16.80
N ALA A 339 16.19 -28.84 17.18
CA ALA A 339 17.52 -29.06 16.64
C ALA A 339 17.99 -30.50 16.87
N ALA A 340 17.87 -31.00 18.11
CA ALA A 340 18.23 -32.37 18.44
C ALA A 340 17.40 -33.41 17.67
N ARG A 341 16.08 -33.17 17.51
CA ARG A 341 15.20 -34.06 16.73
C ARG A 341 15.64 -34.15 15.28
N LEU A 342 15.93 -33.02 14.64
CA LEU A 342 16.40 -33.00 13.25
C LEU A 342 17.77 -33.68 13.12
N ASP A 343 18.68 -33.44 14.06
CA ASP A 343 20.01 -34.08 14.07
C ASP A 343 19.90 -35.61 14.22
N ASP A 344 18.88 -36.10 14.94
CA ASP A 344 18.54 -37.52 15.09
C ASP A 344 17.71 -38.10 13.92
N GLY A 345 17.36 -37.29 12.92
CA GLY A 345 16.52 -37.69 11.78
C GLY A 345 15.04 -37.92 12.14
N LEU A 346 14.58 -37.36 13.26
CA LEU A 346 13.19 -37.40 13.72
C LEU A 346 12.41 -36.17 13.21
N ASP A 347 11.11 -36.35 13.03
CA ASP A 347 10.22 -35.23 12.67
C ASP A 347 10.21 -34.16 13.77
N PRO A 348 10.24 -32.85 13.45
CA PRO A 348 10.15 -31.79 14.45
C PRO A 348 8.77 -31.77 15.13
N GLN A 349 8.67 -31.14 16.30
CA GLN A 349 7.38 -30.93 16.96
C GLN A 349 6.66 -29.74 16.35
N ALA A 350 6.05 -29.96 15.18
CA ALA A 350 5.37 -28.93 14.42
C ALA A 350 4.05 -28.47 15.07
N ARG A 351 3.86 -27.14 15.18
CA ARG A 351 2.56 -26.56 15.48
C ARG A 351 1.58 -26.90 14.36
N THR A 352 0.53 -27.62 14.72
CA THR A 352 -0.59 -27.90 13.84
C THR A 352 -1.75 -26.96 14.13
N VAL A 353 -2.49 -26.60 13.09
CA VAL A 353 -3.72 -25.80 13.15
C VAL A 353 -4.83 -26.50 12.36
N GLU A 354 -6.07 -26.11 12.60
CA GLU A 354 -7.22 -26.67 11.89
C GLU A 354 -7.27 -26.17 10.44
N THR A 355 -7.61 -27.06 9.51
CA THR A 355 -7.83 -26.73 8.11
C THR A 355 -9.06 -27.47 7.61
N ASP A 356 -9.57 -27.09 6.44
CA ASP A 356 -10.69 -27.80 5.81
C ASP A 356 -10.34 -29.28 5.47
N ALA A 357 -9.04 -29.62 5.41
CA ALA A 357 -8.52 -30.97 5.18
C ALA A 357 -8.04 -31.68 6.45
N GLY A 358 -8.39 -31.18 7.64
CA GLY A 358 -7.96 -31.70 8.95
C GLY A 358 -6.79 -30.91 9.55
N ARG A 359 -6.24 -31.38 10.69
CA ARG A 359 -5.09 -30.71 11.32
C ARG A 359 -3.85 -30.85 10.45
N ARG A 360 -3.19 -29.72 10.16
CA ARG A 360 -1.97 -29.65 9.35
C ARG A 360 -0.95 -28.74 10.02
N PRO A 361 0.35 -28.90 9.76
CA PRO A 361 1.34 -27.90 10.15
C PRO A 361 0.95 -26.52 9.63
N TYR A 362 1.24 -25.47 10.39
CA TYR A 362 0.70 -24.13 10.05
C TYR A 362 1.14 -23.61 8.68
N TRP A 363 2.32 -24.02 8.18
CA TRP A 363 2.79 -23.69 6.84
C TRP A 363 2.02 -24.39 5.70
N GLU A 364 1.14 -25.33 6.03
CA GLU A 364 0.21 -26.00 5.10
C GLU A 364 -1.23 -25.51 5.25
N ALA A 365 -1.52 -24.62 6.21
CA ALA A 365 -2.88 -24.33 6.66
C ALA A 365 -3.66 -23.29 5.84
N GLY A 366 -3.02 -22.69 4.85
CA GLY A 366 -3.64 -21.68 3.99
C GLY A 366 -3.52 -20.25 4.52
N PRO A 367 -3.95 -19.29 3.70
CA PRO A 367 -3.55 -17.89 3.78
C PRO A 367 -4.12 -17.19 5.03
N ALA A 368 -5.26 -17.65 5.55
CA ALA A 368 -5.87 -17.08 6.75
C ALA A 368 -4.94 -17.05 7.97
N TYR A 369 -3.97 -17.96 8.05
CA TYR A 369 -2.98 -18.04 9.14
C TYR A 369 -1.77 -17.11 8.95
N GLY A 370 -1.65 -16.45 7.81
CA GLY A 370 -0.48 -15.64 7.50
C GLY A 370 -0.30 -14.41 8.41
N PRO A 371 -1.34 -13.67 8.84
CA PRO A 371 -1.18 -12.61 9.85
C PRO A 371 -0.65 -13.13 11.20
N TRP A 372 -1.13 -14.31 11.64
CA TRP A 372 -0.66 -14.93 12.88
C TRP A 372 0.80 -15.40 12.78
N ALA A 373 1.16 -16.12 11.71
CA ALA A 373 2.54 -16.54 11.50
C ALA A 373 3.47 -15.33 11.26
N GLY A 374 2.97 -14.31 10.56
CA GLY A 374 3.71 -13.10 10.20
C GLY A 374 4.16 -12.29 11.41
N GLY A 375 3.40 -12.26 12.50
CA GLY A 375 3.83 -11.56 13.71
C GLY A 375 4.97 -12.25 14.45
N TYR A 376 5.13 -13.58 14.34
CA TYR A 376 6.24 -14.30 14.98
C TYR A 376 7.59 -14.14 14.26
N PHE A 377 7.57 -14.09 12.93
CA PHE A 377 8.79 -14.12 12.11
C PHE A 377 9.06 -12.79 11.38
N GLY A 378 8.18 -11.80 11.55
CA GLY A 378 8.27 -10.50 10.93
C GLY A 378 8.01 -10.49 9.42
N GLY A 379 7.77 -9.27 8.90
CA GLY A 379 7.47 -8.94 7.50
C GLY A 379 8.52 -9.36 6.45
N GLY A 380 9.74 -9.70 6.85
CA GLY A 380 10.84 -9.95 5.89
C GLY A 380 11.25 -11.42 5.78
N MET A 381 11.12 -12.19 6.85
CA MET A 381 11.78 -13.50 6.97
C MET A 381 10.85 -14.67 6.62
N LEU A 382 9.57 -14.55 6.94
CA LEU A 382 8.60 -15.63 6.77
C LEU A 382 8.48 -16.15 5.31
N PRO A 383 8.45 -15.32 4.25
CA PRO A 383 8.32 -15.82 2.89
C PRO A 383 9.52 -16.68 2.48
N GLY A 384 10.73 -16.29 2.91
CA GLY A 384 11.95 -17.06 2.68
C GLY A 384 11.90 -18.44 3.37
N LEU A 385 11.44 -18.48 4.61
CA LEU A 385 11.26 -19.72 5.37
C LEU A 385 10.16 -20.62 4.80
N LEU A 386 9.18 -20.03 4.11
CA LEU A 386 8.01 -20.74 3.58
C LEU A 386 8.06 -20.98 2.06
N VAL A 387 9.15 -20.64 1.35
CA VAL A 387 9.25 -20.88 -0.11
C VAL A 387 8.94 -22.34 -0.45
N GLY A 388 7.98 -22.59 -1.34
CA GLY A 388 7.59 -23.94 -1.73
C GLY A 388 6.70 -24.69 -0.71
N THR A 389 6.19 -24.03 0.34
CA THR A 389 5.04 -24.52 1.11
C THR A 389 3.74 -23.95 0.56
N MET A 390 2.61 -24.50 0.99
CA MET A 390 1.28 -24.02 0.57
C MET A 390 1.06 -22.58 1.05
N LEU A 391 1.34 -22.29 2.33
CA LEU A 391 1.25 -20.93 2.87
C LEU A 391 2.20 -19.99 2.13
N GLY A 392 3.48 -20.36 1.96
CA GLY A 392 4.45 -19.48 1.29
C GLY A 392 4.08 -19.17 -0.17
N SER A 393 3.54 -20.14 -0.90
CA SER A 393 3.07 -19.94 -2.28
C SER A 393 1.91 -18.95 -2.36
N MET A 394 1.04 -18.95 -1.34
CA MET A 394 -0.10 -18.04 -1.27
C MET A 394 0.30 -16.64 -0.76
N LEU A 395 1.22 -16.56 0.22
CA LEU A 395 1.81 -15.31 0.70
C LEU A 395 2.50 -14.53 -0.43
N ALA A 396 3.09 -15.25 -1.39
CA ALA A 396 3.77 -14.65 -2.54
C ALA A 396 2.81 -14.08 -3.61
N THR A 397 1.49 -14.24 -3.46
CA THR A 397 0.53 -13.74 -4.45
C THR A 397 0.16 -12.26 -4.22
N PRO A 398 0.04 -11.44 -5.27
CA PRO A 398 -0.43 -10.05 -5.13
C PRO A 398 -1.84 -9.95 -4.51
N ALA A 399 -2.69 -10.95 -4.78
CA ALA A 399 -4.02 -11.04 -4.18
C ALA A 399 -3.95 -11.12 -2.65
N TYR A 400 -3.09 -11.99 -2.12
CA TYR A 400 -2.88 -12.12 -0.67
C TYR A 400 -2.37 -10.82 -0.04
N ALA A 401 -1.39 -10.15 -0.65
CA ALA A 401 -0.86 -8.89 -0.15
C ALA A 401 -1.94 -7.81 -0.03
N SER A 402 -2.83 -7.73 -1.02
CA SER A 402 -3.97 -6.81 -1.03
C SER A 402 -5.10 -7.18 -0.04
N GLU A 403 -5.15 -8.44 0.40
CA GLU A 403 -6.24 -9.01 1.20
C GLU A 403 -5.92 -9.07 2.69
N TYR A 404 -4.71 -9.49 3.07
CA TYR A 404 -4.31 -9.74 4.46
C TYR A 404 -3.30 -8.72 5.02
N GLY A 405 -3.08 -7.61 4.32
CA GLY A 405 -2.15 -6.57 4.78
C GLY A 405 -0.69 -7.00 4.66
N GLY A 406 -0.35 -7.67 3.56
CA GLY A 406 1.01 -8.07 3.23
C GLY A 406 1.90 -6.92 2.71
N GLY A 407 1.57 -5.67 3.05
CA GLY A 407 2.27 -4.48 2.58
C GLY A 407 3.76 -4.42 2.96
N ASP A 408 4.16 -5.17 4.00
CA ASP A 408 5.56 -5.29 4.41
C ASP A 408 6.35 -6.35 3.62
N PHE A 409 5.66 -7.19 2.82
CA PHE A 409 6.27 -8.32 2.12
C PHE A 409 6.56 -8.03 0.64
N GLN A 410 6.11 -6.90 0.08
CA GLN A 410 6.43 -6.38 -1.25
C GLN A 410 5.94 -4.93 -1.37
N GLY A 411 6.83 -3.97 -1.65
CA GLY A 411 6.47 -2.56 -1.83
C GLY A 411 5.53 -2.31 -3.01
N PHE A 412 4.84 -1.17 -3.02
CA PHE A 412 3.91 -0.76 -4.08
C PHE A 412 4.56 -0.82 -5.48
N GLN A 413 3.88 -1.45 -6.44
CA GLN A 413 4.30 -1.50 -7.82
C GLN A 413 3.81 -0.24 -8.57
N GLY A 414 4.42 0.05 -9.72
CA GLY A 414 4.02 1.18 -10.54
C GLY A 414 2.57 1.04 -11.03
N GLY A 415 1.74 2.04 -10.75
CA GLY A 415 0.30 2.05 -11.03
C GLY A 415 -0.58 1.82 -9.81
N ASP A 416 -0.02 1.37 -8.69
CA ASP A 416 -0.78 1.05 -7.47
C ASP A 416 -1.15 2.29 -6.67
N VAL A 417 -2.29 2.23 -5.99
CA VAL A 417 -2.69 3.26 -5.02
C VAL A 417 -1.92 3.06 -3.72
N SER A 418 -0.95 3.93 -3.45
CA SER A 418 -0.11 3.89 -2.23
C SER A 418 -0.47 4.97 -1.19
N GLY A 419 -1.29 5.95 -1.55
CA GLY A 419 -1.60 7.07 -0.67
C GLY A 419 -0.35 7.91 -0.33
N ALA A 420 -0.16 8.20 0.97
CA ALA A 420 0.93 9.04 1.48
C ALA A 420 2.18 8.24 1.92
N ASP A 421 2.19 6.93 1.71
CA ASP A 421 3.25 6.02 2.18
C ASP A 421 4.38 5.87 1.16
N PHE A 422 5.01 6.99 0.78
CA PHE A 422 6.14 7.04 -0.16
C PHE A 422 7.36 7.72 0.48
N ASP A 423 8.58 7.44 -0.02
CA ASP A 423 9.81 8.10 0.45
C ASP A 423 9.76 9.59 0.06
N PRO A 424 9.66 10.54 1.01
CA PRO A 424 9.61 11.96 0.70
C PRO A 424 10.87 12.47 0.00
N GLY A 425 12.01 11.78 0.17
CA GLY A 425 13.26 12.10 -0.52
C GLY A 425 13.22 11.88 -2.04
N ASP A 426 12.31 11.03 -2.52
CA ASP A 426 12.14 10.75 -3.96
C ASP A 426 11.33 11.85 -4.70
N PHE A 427 10.56 12.65 -3.95
CA PHE A 427 9.71 13.73 -4.47
C PHE A 427 10.09 15.11 -3.91
N GLY A 428 11.35 15.26 -3.47
CA GLY A 428 11.91 16.53 -3.00
C GLY A 428 11.78 17.69 -3.99
N SER A 429 12.21 18.88 -3.58
CA SER A 429 11.96 20.14 -4.29
C SER A 429 12.26 20.07 -5.80
N GLY A 430 11.35 20.63 -6.59
CA GLY A 430 11.51 20.69 -8.04
C GLY A 430 12.51 21.76 -8.46
N ASP A 431 13.43 21.41 -9.36
CA ASP A 431 14.34 22.34 -10.00
C ASP A 431 13.81 22.67 -11.39
N PHE A 432 13.12 23.79 -11.57
CA PHE A 432 12.51 24.13 -12.87
C PHE A 432 13.39 25.02 -13.75
N GLY A 433 14.71 25.07 -13.52
CA GLY A 433 15.66 25.76 -14.39
C GLY A 433 15.59 27.29 -14.38
N GLY A 434 14.87 27.89 -13.42
CA GLY A 434 14.78 29.34 -13.24
C GLY A 434 15.97 29.86 -12.43
N GLY A 435 16.89 30.58 -13.08
CA GLY A 435 17.95 31.33 -12.41
C GLY A 435 17.37 32.44 -11.53
N GLY A 436 17.27 32.16 -10.23
CA GLY A 436 16.91 33.11 -9.19
C GLY A 436 17.91 32.99 -8.05
N ASP A 437 18.72 34.03 -7.92
CA ASP A 437 19.72 34.26 -6.88
C ASP A 437 19.07 34.18 -5.48
N PHE A 438 19.45 33.20 -4.67
CA PHE A 438 19.21 33.21 -3.23
C PHE A 438 20.54 33.47 -2.52
N GLY A 439 20.99 34.72 -2.60
CA GLY A 439 22.00 35.25 -1.71
C GLY A 439 21.49 35.25 -0.26
N GLY A 440 22.25 34.61 0.63
CA GLY A 440 21.95 34.60 2.06
C GLY A 440 22.86 33.65 2.84
N GLY A 441 24.18 33.90 2.80
CA GLY A 441 25.13 33.26 3.69
C GLY A 441 24.83 33.55 5.16
N GLY A 442 24.95 32.51 5.98
CA GLY A 442 24.84 32.57 7.44
C GLY A 442 25.73 31.48 8.02
N ASP A 443 26.93 31.90 8.36
CA ASP A 443 28.01 31.18 9.02
C ASP A 443 27.56 30.48 10.31
N PHE A 444 27.87 29.19 10.45
CA PHE A 444 28.05 28.54 11.74
C PHE A 444 29.16 27.50 11.63
N GLY A 445 30.39 27.99 11.45
CA GLY A 445 31.55 27.35 12.05
C GLY A 445 31.43 27.41 13.58
N GLY A 446 31.57 26.25 14.23
CA GLY A 446 31.51 26.15 15.69
C GLY A 446 31.77 24.73 16.17
N GLY A 447 33.01 24.27 15.98
CA GLY A 447 33.51 23.08 16.67
C GLY A 447 33.50 23.31 18.18
N GLY A 448 33.01 22.30 18.91
CA GLY A 448 33.03 22.24 20.36
C GLY A 448 33.43 20.84 20.79
N ASP A 449 34.71 20.68 21.04
CA ASP A 449 35.34 19.57 21.76
C ASP A 449 35.04 19.72 23.26
N PHE A 450 34.52 18.67 23.92
CA PHE A 450 34.68 18.32 25.34
C PHE A 450 34.23 16.84 25.45
N GLY A 451 35.05 15.86 25.83
CA GLY A 451 36.01 15.87 26.93
C GLY A 451 35.36 15.23 28.15
N GLY A 452 35.78 14.01 28.50
CA GLY A 452 35.17 13.19 29.56
C GLY A 452 35.48 13.58 31.01
N GLY A 453 34.98 12.72 31.92
CA GLY A 453 35.14 12.76 33.39
C GLY A 453 33.83 13.18 34.08
N PHE A 454 33.22 12.45 35.00
CA PHE A 454 33.64 11.39 35.93
C PHE A 454 32.52 10.39 36.17
#